data_AF-A0A532EG94-F1
#
_entry.id   AF-A0A532EG94-F1
#
_cell.length_a   1.000
_cell.length_b   1.000
_cell.length_c   1.000
_cell.angle_alpha   90.00
_cell.angle_beta   90.00
_cell.angle_gamma   90.00
#
_symmetry.space_group_name_H-M   'P 1'
#
loop_
_entity.id
_entity.type
_entity.pdbx_description
1 polymer ?
#
loop_
_entity_poly.entity_id
_entity_poly.type
_entity_poly.pdbx_seq_one_letter_code
_entity_poly.pdbx_strand_id
1 'polypeptide(L)'
;MVRLPIEEAIPALRQTLATGRAALLTAQPGAGKTTRVPLALLHEPWLAGQKLVLLEPRRLAARAAAAYMAAMIGEPVGKTVGYRIRHDTRVGKDTRIEVVTEGILTRLLQHDPSLAGYGLVIFDEFHERSLQADLGLAFARESQRLFRPDLRLLVMSATLDCAAVTRLLQDADTISCEGRLFPVTTQYLDRPIEGHLEPAVVRSIRQALARDEGSLLVFLPGMAEIRRVERQLVEASLGPNILIAPLHGELP
;
A
#
# COMPACT_ATOMS: atom_id res chain seq x y z
N MET A 1 6.79 -20.97 0.70
CA MET A 1 6.46 -19.54 0.50
C MET A 1 7.67 -18.84 -0.09
N VAL A 2 7.47 -17.92 -1.02
CA VAL A 2 8.54 -17.04 -1.52
C VAL A 2 8.95 -16.11 -0.38
N ARG A 3 10.24 -16.10 -0.03
CA ARG A 3 10.81 -15.20 0.98
C ARG A 3 10.85 -13.79 0.41
N LEU A 4 10.17 -12.83 1.06
CA LEU A 4 10.16 -11.43 0.63
C LEU A 4 11.28 -10.63 1.32
N PRO A 5 11.87 -9.61 0.68
CA PRO A 5 12.95 -8.80 1.27
C PRO A 5 12.60 -8.23 2.65
N ILE A 6 11.34 -7.83 2.85
CA ILE A 6 10.88 -7.24 4.10
C ILE A 6 11.07 -8.16 5.32
N GLU A 7 11.12 -9.48 5.12
CA GLU A 7 11.30 -10.44 6.20
C GLU A 7 12.64 -10.27 6.93
N GLU A 8 13.66 -9.71 6.26
CA GLU A 8 14.95 -9.41 6.88
C GLU A 8 14.87 -8.20 7.84
N ALA A 9 13.96 -7.27 7.59
CA ALA A 9 13.74 -6.09 8.42
C ALA A 9 12.77 -6.32 9.59
N ILE A 10 11.93 -7.37 9.53
CA ILE A 10 10.92 -7.67 10.56
C ILE A 10 11.52 -7.82 11.96
N PRO A 11 12.63 -8.55 12.18
CA PRO A 11 13.21 -8.68 13.53
C PRO A 11 13.62 -7.33 14.13
N ALA A 12 14.28 -6.48 13.34
CA ALA A 12 14.68 -5.13 13.77
C ALA A 12 13.45 -4.27 14.07
N LEU A 13 12.43 -4.31 13.19
CA LEU A 13 11.18 -3.57 13.39
C LEU A 13 10.44 -3.99 14.66
N ARG A 14 10.35 -5.30 14.94
CA ARG A 14 9.73 -5.82 16.17
C ARG A 14 10.47 -5.32 17.40
N GLN A 15 11.79 -5.36 17.39
CA GLN A 15 12.61 -4.86 18.49
C GLN A 15 12.42 -3.35 18.70
N THR A 16 12.47 -2.55 17.63
CA THR A 16 12.24 -1.10 17.69
C THR A 16 10.86 -0.78 18.27
N LEU A 17 9.80 -1.47 17.85
CA LEU A 17 8.46 -1.25 18.40
C LEU A 17 8.32 -1.83 19.81
N ALA A 18 9.10 -2.84 20.21
CA ALA A 18 9.07 -3.35 21.58
C ALA A 18 9.63 -2.31 22.57
N THR A 19 10.73 -1.63 22.22
CA THR A 19 11.41 -0.65 23.08
C THR A 19 10.95 0.78 22.88
N GLY A 20 10.47 1.12 21.67
CA GLY A 20 10.05 2.45 21.26
C GLY A 20 8.57 2.51 20.89
N ARG A 21 8.05 3.73 20.68
CA ARG A 21 6.62 3.95 20.38
C ARG A 21 6.34 4.45 18.98
N ALA A 22 7.40 4.70 18.21
CA ALA A 22 7.30 5.07 16.81
C ALA A 22 8.44 4.41 16.03
N ALA A 23 8.18 4.07 14.77
CA ALA A 23 9.19 3.53 13.85
C ALA A 23 8.94 4.02 12.43
N LEU A 24 10.02 4.22 11.69
CA LEU A 24 10.01 4.49 10.25
C LEU A 24 10.55 3.27 9.53
N LEU A 25 9.80 2.72 8.59
CA LEU A 25 10.21 1.58 7.78
C LEU A 25 10.30 2.01 6.32
N THR A 26 11.51 2.02 5.78
CA THR A 26 11.72 2.25 4.36
C THR A 26 11.95 0.94 3.65
N ALA A 27 11.13 0.63 2.65
CA ALA A 27 11.40 -0.48 1.74
C ALA A 27 10.77 -0.21 0.38
N GLN A 28 11.43 -0.65 -0.68
CA GLN A 28 10.96 -0.45 -2.06
C GLN A 28 9.57 -1.07 -2.30
N PRO A 29 8.81 -0.57 -3.30
CA PRO A 29 7.58 -1.21 -3.75
C PRO A 29 7.83 -2.68 -4.09
N GLY A 30 6.87 -3.55 -3.76
CA GLY A 30 7.01 -4.99 -3.96
C GLY A 30 7.86 -5.74 -2.91
N ALA A 31 8.50 -5.04 -1.96
CA ALA A 31 9.24 -5.70 -0.87
C ALA A 31 8.33 -6.49 0.10
N GLY A 32 7.02 -6.23 0.09
CA GLY A 32 6.02 -6.92 0.94
C GLY A 32 5.62 -6.17 2.21
N LYS A 33 5.87 -4.85 2.31
CA LYS A 33 5.54 -4.00 3.46
C LYS A 33 4.09 -4.19 3.92
N THR A 34 3.14 -3.85 3.05
CA THR A 34 1.69 -3.87 3.29
C THR A 34 1.17 -5.24 3.72
N THR A 35 1.74 -6.33 3.18
CA THR A 35 1.17 -7.68 3.31
C THR A 35 1.85 -8.53 4.36
N ARG A 36 3.11 -8.25 4.73
CA ARG A 36 3.86 -9.02 5.73
C ARG A 36 3.96 -8.33 7.08
N VAL A 37 4.16 -7.01 7.09
CA VAL A 37 4.42 -6.28 8.33
C VAL A 37 3.24 -6.33 9.30
N PRO A 38 1.98 -6.06 8.90
CA PRO A 38 0.86 -6.12 9.84
C PRO A 38 0.67 -7.53 10.44
N LEU A 39 0.83 -8.58 9.63
CA LEU A 39 0.72 -9.96 10.08
C LEU A 39 1.83 -10.33 11.07
N ALA A 40 3.06 -9.87 10.83
CA ALA A 40 4.18 -10.13 11.72
C ALA A 40 4.03 -9.44 13.09
N LEU A 41 3.30 -8.32 13.14
CA LEU A 41 3.08 -7.53 14.36
C LEU A 41 1.80 -7.94 15.13
N LEU A 42 0.97 -8.82 14.57
CA LEU A 42 -0.34 -9.19 15.09
C LEU A 42 -0.32 -9.82 16.50
N HIS A 43 0.77 -10.52 16.82
CA HIS A 43 0.94 -11.28 18.06
C HIS A 43 1.97 -10.68 19.01
N GLU A 44 2.36 -9.43 18.77
CA GLU A 44 3.31 -8.76 19.64
C GLU A 44 2.73 -8.57 21.05
N PRO A 45 3.48 -8.89 22.12
CA PRO A 45 2.98 -8.79 23.50
C PRO A 45 2.50 -7.39 23.86
N TRP A 46 3.19 -6.37 23.36
CA TRP A 46 2.87 -4.97 23.62
C TRP A 46 1.55 -4.51 23.00
N LEU A 47 1.01 -5.28 22.04
CA LEU A 47 -0.28 -5.00 21.44
C LEU A 47 -1.43 -5.36 22.40
N ALA A 48 -1.17 -6.19 23.42
CA ALA A 48 -2.12 -6.56 24.48
C ALA A 48 -3.51 -7.00 23.95
N GLY A 49 -3.54 -7.67 22.80
CA GLY A 49 -4.78 -8.12 22.15
C GLY A 49 -5.57 -7.03 21.41
N GLN A 50 -5.11 -5.78 21.39
CA GLN A 50 -5.73 -4.67 20.65
C GLN A 50 -5.60 -4.86 19.13
N LYS A 51 -6.33 -4.03 18.37
CA LYS A 51 -6.31 -4.05 16.91
C LYS A 51 -5.15 -3.24 16.34
N LEU A 52 -4.83 -3.52 15.09
CA LEU A 52 -4.00 -2.70 14.22
C LEU A 52 -4.91 -2.02 13.21
N VAL A 53 -4.65 -0.74 12.95
CA VAL A 53 -5.25 -0.05 11.80
C VAL A 53 -4.14 0.23 10.78
N LEU A 54 -4.36 -0.18 9.54
CA LEU A 54 -3.46 0.04 8.43
C LEU A 54 -4.10 1.05 7.48
N LEU A 55 -3.54 2.24 7.40
CA LEU A 55 -3.91 3.23 6.40
C LEU A 55 -3.32 2.83 5.05
N GLU A 56 -4.19 2.68 4.06
CA GLU A 56 -3.82 2.51 2.65
C GLU A 56 -4.58 3.56 1.81
N PRO A 57 -3.87 4.49 1.11
CA PRO A 57 -4.50 5.65 0.47
C PRO A 57 -5.50 5.27 -0.63
N ARG A 58 -5.25 4.15 -1.33
CA ARG A 58 -6.03 3.74 -2.51
C ARG A 58 -7.04 2.66 -2.15
N ARG A 59 -8.31 2.88 -2.50
CA ARG A 59 -9.41 1.93 -2.19
C ARG A 59 -9.16 0.51 -2.71
N LEU A 60 -8.71 0.40 -3.97
CA LEU A 60 -8.44 -0.90 -4.59
C LEU A 60 -7.28 -1.61 -3.89
N ALA A 61 -6.23 -0.87 -3.54
CA ALA A 61 -5.10 -1.41 -2.81
C ALA A 61 -5.48 -1.84 -1.39
N ALA A 62 -6.32 -1.06 -0.68
CA ALA A 62 -6.81 -1.40 0.65
C ALA A 62 -7.57 -2.74 0.65
N ARG A 63 -8.48 -2.93 -0.32
CA ARG A 63 -9.22 -4.19 -0.49
C ARG A 63 -8.30 -5.34 -0.89
N ALA A 64 -7.39 -5.12 -1.84
CA ALA A 64 -6.45 -6.13 -2.30
C ALA A 64 -5.49 -6.57 -1.19
N ALA A 65 -4.97 -5.63 -0.39
CA ALA A 65 -4.11 -5.90 0.75
C ALA A 65 -4.81 -6.74 1.81
N ALA A 66 -6.04 -6.38 2.19
CA ALA A 66 -6.83 -7.15 3.15
C ALA A 66 -7.13 -8.57 2.62
N ALA A 67 -7.52 -8.69 1.34
CA ALA A 67 -7.76 -9.98 0.70
C ALA A 67 -6.51 -10.87 0.66
N TYR A 68 -5.37 -10.30 0.29
CA TYR A 68 -4.11 -11.01 0.21
C TYR A 68 -3.65 -11.47 1.60
N MET A 69 -3.69 -10.59 2.61
CA MET A 69 -3.32 -10.93 3.98
C MET A 69 -4.24 -12.01 4.57
N ALA A 70 -5.56 -11.93 4.35
CA ALA A 70 -6.50 -12.95 4.81
C ALA A 70 -6.21 -14.33 4.17
N ALA A 71 -5.98 -14.35 2.84
CA ALA A 71 -5.62 -15.57 2.12
C ALA A 71 -4.31 -16.18 2.64
N MET A 72 -3.32 -15.36 2.98
CA MET A 72 -2.04 -15.84 3.52
C MET A 72 -2.17 -16.62 4.84
N ILE A 73 -3.13 -16.25 5.67
CA ILE A 73 -3.42 -16.94 6.95
C ILE A 73 -4.52 -18.00 6.81
N GLY A 74 -5.01 -18.25 5.59
CA GLY A 74 -6.04 -19.26 5.32
C GLY A 74 -7.44 -18.87 5.81
N GLU A 75 -7.75 -17.58 5.87
CA GLU A 75 -9.02 -17.08 6.40
C GLU A 75 -9.81 -16.24 5.39
N PRO A 76 -11.15 -16.17 5.52
CA PRO A 76 -11.94 -15.22 4.75
C PRO A 76 -11.71 -13.78 5.24
N VAL A 77 -11.80 -12.82 4.32
CA VAL A 77 -11.77 -11.39 4.65
C VAL A 77 -12.91 -11.05 5.60
N GLY A 78 -12.61 -10.28 6.65
CA GLY A 78 -13.53 -9.90 7.71
C GLY A 78 -13.46 -10.80 8.95
N LYS A 79 -12.68 -11.90 8.91
CA LYS A 79 -12.29 -12.66 10.11
C LYS A 79 -11.13 -11.93 10.80
N THR A 80 -9.90 -12.44 10.81
CA THR A 80 -8.77 -11.75 11.47
C THR A 80 -8.36 -10.47 10.75
N VAL A 81 -8.42 -10.47 9.42
CA VAL A 81 -8.07 -9.31 8.57
C VAL A 81 -9.30 -8.82 7.83
N GLY A 82 -9.59 -7.53 7.93
CA GLY A 82 -10.72 -6.89 7.29
C GLY A 82 -10.36 -5.52 6.72
N TYR A 83 -11.34 -4.87 6.09
CA TYR A 83 -11.16 -3.51 5.60
C TYR A 83 -12.40 -2.63 5.82
N ARG A 84 -12.19 -1.33 5.91
CA ARG A 84 -13.23 -0.30 5.86
C ARG A 84 -12.85 0.77 4.84
N ILE A 85 -13.62 0.84 3.77
CA ILE A 85 -13.51 1.90 2.77
C ILE A 85 -14.86 2.59 2.61
N ARG A 86 -14.88 3.71 1.89
CA ARG A 86 -16.13 4.45 1.68
C ARG A 86 -17.14 3.56 0.93
N HIS A 87 -18.32 3.35 1.53
CA HIS A 87 -19.42 2.52 1.01
C HIS A 87 -19.19 1.01 0.97
N ASP A 88 -18.07 0.50 1.49
CA ASP A 88 -17.84 -0.95 1.59
C ASP A 88 -17.02 -1.28 2.85
N THR A 89 -17.50 -2.22 3.65
CA THR A 89 -16.92 -2.57 4.94
C THR A 89 -17.03 -4.07 5.17
N ARG A 90 -15.88 -4.71 5.41
CA ARG A 90 -15.78 -6.14 5.74
C ARG A 90 -14.90 -6.33 6.97
N VAL A 91 -15.52 -6.15 8.12
CA VAL A 91 -14.90 -6.28 9.46
C VAL A 91 -15.90 -6.96 10.37
N GLY A 92 -15.43 -7.93 11.13
CA GLY A 92 -16.21 -8.67 12.12
C GLY A 92 -15.76 -8.39 13.55
N LYS A 93 -16.38 -9.09 14.50
CA LYS A 93 -16.02 -9.06 15.92
C LYS A 93 -14.58 -9.55 16.17
N ASP A 94 -14.10 -10.49 15.36
CA ASP A 94 -12.80 -11.13 15.49
C ASP A 94 -11.69 -10.42 14.69
N THR A 95 -12.02 -9.31 14.01
CA THR A 95 -11.05 -8.57 13.20
C THR A 95 -10.03 -7.86 14.07
N ARG A 96 -8.75 -8.15 13.78
CA ARG A 96 -7.59 -7.62 14.47
C ARG A 96 -6.75 -6.69 13.60
N ILE A 97 -6.78 -6.84 12.28
CA ILE A 97 -6.17 -5.91 11.32
C ILE A 97 -7.29 -5.27 10.50
N GLU A 98 -7.48 -3.96 10.65
CA GLU A 98 -8.43 -3.18 9.87
C GLU A 98 -7.67 -2.32 8.85
N VAL A 99 -7.76 -2.68 7.56
CA VAL A 99 -7.21 -1.86 6.47
C VAL A 99 -8.21 -0.76 6.12
N VAL A 100 -7.80 0.50 6.20
CA VAL A 100 -8.70 1.65 6.05
C VAL A 100 -8.15 2.64 5.04
N THR A 101 -9.04 3.36 4.38
CA THR A 101 -8.65 4.54 3.59
C THR A 101 -8.58 5.79 4.46
N GLU A 102 -7.89 6.82 3.97
CA GLU A 102 -7.64 8.09 4.66
C GLU A 102 -8.88 8.70 5.30
N GLY A 103 -9.95 8.89 4.52
CA GLY A 103 -11.19 9.48 5.04
C GLY A 103 -11.90 8.63 6.10
N ILE A 104 -11.58 7.33 6.20
CA ILE A 104 -12.07 6.47 7.27
C ILE A 104 -11.21 6.65 8.52
N LEU A 105 -9.88 6.67 8.40
CA LEU A 105 -8.99 6.93 9.54
C LEU A 105 -9.27 8.30 10.18
N THR A 106 -9.45 9.35 9.38
CA THR A 106 -9.79 10.69 9.90
C THR A 106 -11.09 10.66 10.69
N ARG A 107 -12.11 9.94 10.22
CA ARG A 107 -13.39 9.82 10.95
C ARG A 107 -13.24 9.02 12.25
N LEU A 108 -12.42 7.96 12.26
CA LEU A 108 -12.12 7.21 13.48
C LEU A 108 -11.49 8.13 14.53
N LEU A 109 -10.49 8.92 14.15
CA LEU A 109 -9.81 9.88 15.03
C LEU A 109 -10.73 11.01 15.51
N GLN A 110 -11.64 11.51 14.65
CA GLN A 110 -12.60 12.54 15.04
C GLN A 110 -13.66 12.02 16.01
N HIS A 111 -14.09 10.78 15.85
CA HIS A 111 -15.09 10.15 16.71
C HIS A 111 -14.49 9.69 18.04
N ASP A 112 -13.33 9.04 18.00
CA ASP A 112 -12.57 8.61 19.16
C ASP A 112 -11.11 9.07 19.03
N PRO A 113 -10.77 10.26 19.55
CA PRO A 113 -9.40 10.77 19.55
C PRO A 113 -8.41 9.87 20.29
N SER A 114 -8.88 8.97 21.18
CA SER A 114 -8.01 8.06 21.93
C SER A 114 -7.69 6.77 21.16
N LEU A 115 -8.38 6.47 20.06
CA LEU A 115 -8.23 5.21 19.33
C LEU A 115 -8.22 3.98 20.28
N ALA A 116 -9.10 3.93 21.28
CA ALA A 116 -9.01 3.00 22.42
C ALA A 116 -8.90 1.52 22.01
N GLY A 117 -9.52 1.15 20.88
CA GLY A 117 -9.49 -0.21 20.33
C GLY A 117 -8.20 -0.59 19.59
N TYR A 118 -7.30 0.36 19.36
CA TYR A 118 -6.08 0.16 18.57
C TYR A 118 -4.83 0.31 19.44
N GLY A 119 -3.86 -0.59 19.23
CA GLY A 119 -2.53 -0.51 19.84
C GLY A 119 -1.43 -0.13 18.85
N LEU A 120 -1.71 -0.18 17.54
CA LEU A 120 -0.81 0.25 16.48
C LEU A 120 -1.57 0.90 15.32
N VAL A 121 -1.11 2.07 14.90
CA VAL A 121 -1.50 2.73 13.65
C VAL A 121 -0.34 2.62 12.66
N ILE A 122 -0.60 2.02 11.50
CA ILE A 122 0.35 1.88 10.41
C ILE A 122 -0.07 2.83 9.28
N PHE A 123 0.85 3.67 8.83
CA PHE A 123 0.69 4.54 7.67
C PHE A 123 1.47 3.95 6.51
N ASP A 124 0.80 3.35 5.54
CA ASP A 124 1.47 2.81 4.35
C ASP A 124 1.57 3.83 3.22
N GLU A 125 2.51 3.57 2.30
CA GLU A 125 2.74 4.37 1.10
C GLU A 125 2.83 5.89 1.38
N PHE A 126 3.43 6.28 2.52
CA PHE A 126 3.42 7.66 3.02
C PHE A 126 4.14 8.68 2.09
N HIS A 127 4.88 8.17 1.10
CA HIS A 127 5.51 8.98 0.06
C HIS A 127 4.51 9.60 -0.94
N GLU A 128 3.25 9.14 -0.98
CA GLU A 128 2.20 9.78 -1.79
C GLU A 128 1.81 11.18 -1.24
N ARG A 129 2.26 11.54 -0.03
CA ARG A 129 2.11 12.85 0.62
C ARG A 129 0.72 13.47 0.44
N SER A 130 -0.31 12.69 0.72
CA SER A 130 -1.67 13.22 0.78
C SER A 130 -1.84 14.06 2.05
N LEU A 131 -2.60 15.15 1.94
CA LEU A 131 -2.93 16.00 3.08
C LEU A 131 -3.63 15.19 4.19
N GLN A 132 -4.41 14.19 3.82
CA GLN A 132 -5.17 13.38 4.75
C GLN A 132 -4.29 12.37 5.49
N ALA A 133 -3.28 11.78 4.85
CA ALA A 133 -2.30 10.93 5.53
C ALA A 133 -1.46 11.75 6.53
N ASP A 134 -1.00 12.94 6.12
CA ASP A 134 -0.27 13.88 6.99
C ASP A 134 -1.11 14.31 8.20
N LEU A 135 -2.37 14.69 7.97
CA LEU A 135 -3.31 15.06 9.04
C LEU A 135 -3.58 13.87 9.98
N GLY A 136 -3.79 12.68 9.40
CA GLY A 136 -3.99 11.45 10.17
C GLY A 136 -2.80 11.13 11.06
N LEU A 137 -1.58 11.31 10.55
CA LEU A 137 -0.35 11.10 11.31
C LEU A 137 -0.20 12.13 12.43
N ALA A 138 -0.46 13.40 12.15
CA ALA A 138 -0.42 14.47 13.15
C ALA A 138 -1.42 14.20 14.31
N PHE A 139 -2.67 13.84 13.98
CA PHE A 139 -3.68 13.51 14.98
C PHE A 139 -3.37 12.21 15.74
N ALA A 140 -2.85 11.17 15.08
CA ALA A 140 -2.43 9.96 15.77
C ALA A 140 -1.26 10.20 16.72
N ARG A 141 -0.33 11.10 16.35
CA ARG A 141 0.78 11.52 17.22
C ARG A 141 0.31 12.38 18.39
N GLU A 142 -0.65 13.27 18.19
CA GLU A 142 -1.27 14.03 19.27
C GLU A 142 -2.03 13.12 20.23
N SER A 143 -2.79 12.16 19.70
CA SER A 143 -3.46 11.11 20.47
C SER A 143 -2.48 10.32 21.35
N GLN A 144 -1.36 9.89 20.77
CA GLN A 144 -0.31 9.19 21.50
C GLN A 144 0.26 10.03 22.66
N ARG A 145 0.40 11.34 22.47
CA ARG A 145 0.97 12.24 23.49
C ARG A 145 -0.02 12.60 24.59
N LEU A 146 -1.30 12.78 24.27
CA LEU A 146 -2.31 13.30 25.19
C LEU A 146 -3.14 12.20 25.87
N PHE A 147 -3.46 11.13 25.15
CA PHE A 147 -4.43 10.12 25.59
C PHE A 147 -3.84 8.72 25.71
N ARG A 148 -2.93 8.35 24.80
CA ARG A 148 -2.43 6.97 24.66
C ARG A 148 -0.92 6.91 24.57
N PRO A 149 -0.19 7.16 25.67
CA PRO A 149 1.25 6.96 25.68
C PRO A 149 1.63 5.51 25.40
N ASP A 150 0.69 4.55 25.46
CA ASP A 150 0.79 3.13 25.08
C ASP A 150 0.66 2.84 23.56
N LEU A 151 0.03 3.74 22.79
CA LEU A 151 -0.18 3.58 21.33
C LEU A 151 1.17 3.58 20.59
N ARG A 152 1.26 2.80 19.50
CA ARG A 152 2.41 2.81 18.59
C ARG A 152 2.05 3.34 17.22
N LEU A 153 3.03 3.97 16.59
CA LEU A 153 2.93 4.50 15.23
C LEU A 153 4.02 3.88 14.36
N LEU A 154 3.63 3.39 13.18
CA LEU A 154 4.57 2.91 12.17
C LEU A 154 4.30 3.65 10.87
N VAL A 155 5.32 4.30 10.33
CA VAL A 155 5.24 4.90 8.99
C VAL A 155 6.05 4.04 8.03
N MET A 156 5.41 3.55 6.97
CA MET A 156 6.03 2.76 5.92
C MET A 156 6.11 3.61 4.64
N SER A 157 7.28 3.64 4.02
CA SER A 157 7.52 4.43 2.82
C SER A 157 8.45 3.71 1.85
N ALA A 158 8.32 4.01 0.55
CA ALA A 158 9.28 3.60 -0.46
C ALA A 158 10.56 4.44 -0.43
N THR A 159 10.48 5.67 0.09
CA THR A 159 11.57 6.64 0.10
C THR A 159 11.75 7.26 1.49
N LEU A 160 13.01 7.52 1.86
CA LEU A 160 13.39 8.18 3.12
C LEU A 160 13.24 9.70 3.07
N ASP A 161 12.88 10.29 1.93
CA ASP A 161 12.79 11.73 1.76
C ASP A 161 11.52 12.30 2.40
N CYS A 162 11.45 12.21 3.73
CA CYS A 162 10.35 12.71 4.52
C CYS A 162 10.89 13.42 5.76
N ALA A 163 11.64 14.51 5.55
CA ALA A 163 12.07 15.41 6.62
C ALA A 163 10.91 15.87 7.52
N ALA A 164 9.69 15.99 6.97
CA ALA A 164 8.48 16.30 7.74
C ALA A 164 8.09 15.16 8.71
N VAL A 165 8.18 13.90 8.28
CA VAL A 165 7.89 12.73 9.13
C VAL A 165 8.93 12.61 10.23
N THR A 166 10.21 12.74 9.91
CA THR A 166 11.29 12.70 10.91
C THR A 166 11.15 13.85 11.92
N ARG A 167 10.67 15.04 11.50
CA ARG A 167 10.39 16.14 12.43
C ARG A 167 9.19 15.89 13.34
N LEU A 168 8.17 15.18 12.87
CA LEU A 168 6.98 14.85 13.65
C LEU A 168 7.21 13.67 14.60
N LEU A 169 8.02 12.70 14.16
CA LEU A 169 8.39 11.48 14.86
C LEU A 169 9.89 11.48 15.17
N GLN A 170 10.36 12.45 15.95
CA GLN A 170 11.79 12.64 16.26
C GLN A 170 12.39 11.48 17.08
N ASP A 171 11.53 10.76 17.78
CA ASP A 171 11.82 9.58 18.61
C ASP A 171 11.68 8.26 17.84
N ALA A 172 11.39 8.29 16.53
CA ALA A 172 11.25 7.08 15.73
C ALA A 172 12.59 6.63 15.14
N ASP A 173 12.98 5.40 15.45
CA ASP A 173 14.10 4.77 14.77
C ASP A 173 13.71 4.41 13.33
N THR A 174 14.70 4.52 12.43
CA THR A 174 14.54 4.21 11.01
C THR A 174 15.11 2.83 10.70
N ILE A 175 14.27 1.95 10.16
CA ILE A 175 14.63 0.64 9.62
C ILE A 175 14.58 0.74 8.09
N SER A 176 15.68 0.36 7.45
CA SER A 176 15.75 0.28 5.98
C SER A 176 15.81 -1.17 5.53
N CYS A 177 15.04 -1.49 4.50
CA CYS A 177 15.10 -2.74 3.77
C CYS A 177 15.39 -2.40 2.31
N GLU A 178 16.62 -2.68 1.88
CA GLU A 178 16.99 -2.53 0.48
C GLU A 178 16.29 -3.63 -0.33
N GLY A 179 15.51 -3.20 -1.33
CA GLY A 179 14.92 -4.12 -2.29
C GLY A 179 15.95 -4.58 -3.33
N ARG A 180 15.57 -5.57 -4.13
CA ARG A 180 16.34 -5.96 -5.31
C ARG A 180 15.90 -5.11 -6.48
N LEU A 181 16.72 -4.15 -6.86
CA LEU A 181 16.56 -3.44 -8.13
C LEU A 181 17.29 -4.20 -9.24
N PHE A 182 16.63 -4.33 -10.38
CA PHE A 182 17.25 -4.79 -11.61
C PHE A 182 17.48 -3.60 -12.54
N PRO A 183 18.56 -3.59 -13.33
CA PRO A 183 18.80 -2.51 -14.27
C PRO A 183 17.65 -2.42 -15.29
N VAL A 184 17.17 -1.21 -15.54
CA VAL A 184 16.14 -0.91 -16.54
C VAL A 184 16.76 -0.09 -17.66
N THR A 185 16.60 -0.55 -18.90
CA THR A 185 17.02 0.21 -20.09
C THR A 185 15.89 1.09 -20.59
N THR A 186 16.10 2.40 -20.58
CA THR A 186 15.12 3.37 -21.10
C THR A 186 15.27 3.51 -22.60
N GLN A 187 14.17 3.36 -23.33
CA GLN A 187 14.09 3.59 -24.78
C GLN A 187 13.02 4.63 -25.07
N TYR A 188 13.35 5.59 -25.94
CA TYR A 188 12.44 6.66 -26.35
C TYR A 188 11.97 6.42 -27.77
N LEU A 189 10.78 6.93 -28.10
CA LEU A 189 10.33 7.01 -29.48
C LEU A 189 11.19 8.03 -30.24
N ASP A 190 11.51 7.75 -31.51
CA ASP A 190 12.31 8.64 -32.35
C ASP A 190 11.63 9.99 -32.62
N ARG A 191 10.29 10.05 -32.47
CA ARG A 191 9.48 11.25 -32.66
C ARG A 191 8.42 11.37 -31.58
N PRO A 192 8.06 12.61 -31.19
CA PRO A 192 6.90 12.85 -30.34
C PRO A 192 5.61 12.27 -30.95
N ILE A 193 4.65 11.95 -30.09
CA ILE A 193 3.34 11.48 -30.53
C ILE A 193 2.54 12.69 -31.05
N GLU A 194 2.09 12.61 -32.30
CA GLU A 194 1.17 13.58 -32.90
C GLU A 194 -0.25 13.00 -32.97
N GLY A 195 -1.25 13.83 -32.66
CA GLY A 195 -2.66 13.44 -32.68
C GLY A 195 -3.08 12.62 -31.46
N HIS A 196 -3.91 11.59 -31.68
CA HIS A 196 -4.46 10.78 -30.60
C HIS A 196 -3.41 9.85 -29.98
N LEU A 197 -3.43 9.77 -28.65
CA LEU A 197 -2.49 8.96 -27.86
C LEU A 197 -2.70 7.46 -28.10
N GLU A 198 -3.95 7.03 -28.20
CA GLU A 198 -4.35 5.62 -28.15
C GLU A 198 -3.76 4.81 -29.32
N PRO A 199 -3.85 5.26 -30.59
CA PRO A 199 -3.22 4.55 -31.70
C PRO A 199 -1.70 4.45 -31.57
N ALA A 200 -1.04 5.47 -31.02
CA ALA A 200 0.39 5.45 -30.81
C ALA A 200 0.79 4.44 -29.73
N VAL A 201 0.06 4.41 -28.61
CA VAL A 201 0.26 3.43 -27.55
C VAL A 201 0.05 2.00 -28.07
N VAL A 202 -1.01 1.74 -28.83
CA VAL A 202 -1.27 0.41 -29.41
C VAL A 202 -0.14 -0.05 -30.31
N ARG A 203 0.42 0.84 -31.14
CA ARG A 203 1.60 0.53 -31.96
C ARG A 203 2.81 0.18 -31.10
N SER A 204 3.11 0.97 -30.07
CA SER A 204 4.23 0.72 -29.16
C SER A 204 4.09 -0.62 -28.42
N ILE A 205 2.88 -0.97 -27.97
CA ILE A 205 2.60 -2.26 -27.33
C ILE A 205 2.88 -3.41 -28.30
N ARG A 206 2.38 -3.33 -29.54
CA ARG A 206 2.62 -4.38 -30.54
C ARG A 206 4.10 -4.54 -30.88
N GLN A 207 4.83 -3.43 -30.98
CA GLN A 207 6.27 -3.46 -31.23
C GLN A 207 7.04 -4.10 -30.07
N ALA A 208 6.70 -3.76 -28.83
CA ALA A 208 7.30 -4.34 -27.64
C ALA A 208 7.01 -5.85 -27.55
N LEU A 209 5.77 -6.28 -27.76
CA LEU A 209 5.38 -7.70 -27.76
C LEU A 209 6.09 -8.53 -28.84
N ALA A 210 6.41 -7.92 -29.98
CA ALA A 210 7.12 -8.60 -31.06
C ALA A 210 8.63 -8.70 -30.81
N ARG A 211 9.19 -7.82 -29.97
CA ARG A 211 10.63 -7.69 -29.75
C ARG A 211 11.08 -8.36 -28.45
N ASP A 212 10.29 -8.22 -27.40
CA ASP A 212 10.68 -8.54 -26.04
C ASP A 212 9.78 -9.65 -25.47
N GLU A 213 10.35 -10.47 -24.59
CA GLU A 213 9.60 -11.51 -23.88
C GLU A 213 9.06 -10.98 -22.53
N GLY A 214 7.97 -11.60 -22.05
CA GLY A 214 7.38 -11.30 -20.75
C GLY A 214 6.11 -10.45 -20.80
N SER A 215 5.77 -9.83 -19.68
CA SER A 215 4.55 -9.02 -19.53
C SER A 215 4.84 -7.53 -19.68
N LEU A 216 3.86 -6.78 -20.20
CA LEU A 216 3.94 -5.33 -20.35
C LEU A 216 3.02 -4.64 -19.34
N LEU A 217 3.56 -3.65 -18.63
CA LEU A 217 2.78 -2.71 -17.82
C LEU A 217 2.70 -1.37 -18.55
N VAL A 218 1.49 -0.95 -18.91
CA VAL A 218 1.24 0.26 -19.69
C VAL A 218 0.53 1.30 -18.82
N PHE A 219 1.19 2.44 -18.60
CA PHE A 219 0.61 3.57 -17.86
C PHE A 219 -0.16 4.48 -18.82
N LEU A 220 -1.42 4.77 -18.49
CA LEU A 220 -2.32 5.62 -19.27
C LEU A 220 -2.92 6.74 -18.40
N PRO A 221 -3.30 7.90 -18.99
CA PRO A 221 -3.76 9.05 -18.22
C PRO A 221 -5.03 8.82 -17.38
N GLY A 222 -5.94 7.97 -17.85
CA GLY A 222 -7.21 7.76 -17.19
C GLY A 222 -8.02 6.59 -17.76
N MET A 223 -9.19 6.40 -17.17
CA MET A 223 -10.09 5.29 -17.49
C MET A 223 -10.59 5.30 -18.94
N ALA A 224 -10.81 6.49 -19.50
CA ALA A 224 -11.26 6.63 -20.89
C ALA A 224 -10.19 6.10 -21.85
N GLU A 225 -8.93 6.46 -21.64
CA GLU A 225 -7.80 6.02 -22.45
C GLU A 225 -7.55 4.52 -22.26
N ILE A 226 -7.62 4.02 -21.01
CA ILE A 226 -7.51 2.57 -20.71
C ILE A 226 -8.53 1.78 -21.54
N ARG A 227 -9.81 2.15 -21.49
CA ARG A 227 -10.88 1.45 -22.21
C ARG A 227 -10.75 1.58 -23.74
N ARG A 228 -10.23 2.69 -24.24
CA ARG A 228 -10.01 2.89 -25.68
C ARG A 228 -8.85 2.04 -26.20
N VAL A 229 -7.73 2.04 -25.49
CA VAL A 229 -6.57 1.20 -25.83
C VAL A 229 -6.92 -0.28 -25.70
N GLU A 230 -7.59 -0.69 -24.61
CA GLU A 230 -8.06 -2.06 -24.42
C GLU A 230 -8.91 -2.55 -25.60
N ARG A 231 -9.93 -1.78 -26.01
CA ARG A 231 -10.78 -2.14 -27.16
C ARG A 231 -9.97 -2.33 -28.44
N GLN A 232 -9.06 -1.40 -28.74
CA GLN A 232 -8.21 -1.52 -29.93
C GLN A 232 -7.27 -2.74 -29.87
N LEU A 233 -6.76 -3.10 -28.69
CA LEU A 233 -5.92 -4.29 -28.52
C LEU A 233 -6.73 -5.59 -28.67
N VAL A 234 -7.96 -5.63 -28.15
CA VAL A 234 -8.88 -6.76 -28.32
C VAL A 234 -9.23 -6.94 -29.80
N GLU A 235 -9.57 -5.85 -30.50
CA GLU A 235 -9.85 -5.86 -31.94
C GLU A 235 -8.64 -6.27 -32.78
N ALA A 236 -7.43 -5.92 -32.35
CA ALA A 236 -6.19 -6.28 -33.04
C ALA A 236 -5.83 -7.76 -32.94
N SER A 237 -6.51 -8.55 -32.10
CA SER A 237 -6.33 -10.00 -31.92
C SER A 237 -4.86 -10.41 -31.79
N LEU A 238 -4.24 -10.01 -30.68
CA LEU A 238 -2.80 -10.19 -30.44
C LEU A 238 -2.35 -11.65 -30.30
N GLY A 239 -3.27 -12.61 -30.35
CA GLY A 239 -3.01 -14.04 -30.25
C GLY A 239 -3.41 -14.65 -28.90
N PRO A 240 -3.47 -15.98 -28.81
CA PRO A 240 -4.05 -16.68 -27.66
C PRO A 240 -3.20 -16.61 -26.38
N ASN A 241 -1.91 -16.27 -26.51
CA ASN A 241 -0.97 -16.23 -25.39
C ASN A 241 -0.94 -14.86 -24.67
N ILE A 242 -1.76 -13.91 -25.11
CA ILE A 242 -1.77 -12.54 -24.59
C ILE A 242 -3.07 -12.28 -23.85
N LEU A 243 -2.94 -12.04 -22.54
CA LEU A 243 -4.03 -11.61 -21.69
C LEU A 243 -4.00 -10.08 -21.55
N ILE A 244 -5.06 -9.42 -22.00
CA ILE A 244 -5.26 -7.99 -21.79
C ILE A 244 -5.97 -7.81 -20.44
N ALA A 245 -5.36 -7.09 -19.51
CA ALA A 245 -5.87 -6.90 -18.16
C ALA A 245 -5.94 -5.40 -17.82
N PRO A 246 -7.09 -4.71 -18.03
CA PRO A 246 -7.25 -3.33 -17.60
C PRO A 246 -7.19 -3.23 -16.07
N LEU A 247 -6.62 -2.14 -15.55
CA LEU A 247 -6.54 -1.87 -14.12
C LEU A 247 -6.95 -0.42 -13.82
N HIS A 248 -8.09 -0.23 -13.15
CA HIS A 248 -8.58 1.10 -12.74
C HIS A 248 -9.44 1.07 -11.46
N GLY A 249 -9.66 2.24 -10.85
CA GLY A 249 -10.30 2.36 -9.53
C GLY A 249 -11.76 1.92 -9.42
N GLU A 250 -12.51 1.85 -10.53
CA GLU A 250 -13.90 1.33 -10.55
C GLU A 250 -14.00 -0.19 -10.82
N LEU A 251 -12.88 -0.93 -10.84
CA LEU A 251 -12.96 -2.38 -11.00
C LEU A 251 -13.64 -3.04 -9.77
N PRO A 252 -14.46 -4.08 -10.00
CA PRO A 252 -15.29 -4.71 -8.98
C PRO A 252 -14.52 -5.50 -7.92
#